data_AF-A0A925VCR0-F1
#
_entry.id   AF-A0A925VCR0-F1
#
_cell.length_a   1.000
_cell.length_b   1.000
_cell.length_c   1.000
_cell.angle_alpha   90.00
_cell.angle_beta   90.00
_cell.angle_gamma   90.00
#
_symmetry.space_group_name_H-M   'P 1'
#
loop_
_entity.id
_entity.type
_entity.pdbx_description
1 polymer ?
#
loop_
_entity_poly.entity_id
_entity_poly.type
_entity_poly.pdbx_seq_one_letter_code
_entity_poly.pdbx_strand_id
1 'polypeptide(L)'
;MPNAGVTGRGPVRSKAFVLYQGTRTPHRSCGIALAEAFGRPSAAYQSLRRGGITGEGQCGAIVAGQLLLGELLGDPDPTGKVAHALREAMLGYLARVHAELDRGDAPSIVCNDMTAPHGEFTGAARHAFCTHVVAQVAQLVDETLRAHGVAIDATAIVLADGSTFDPNA
;
A
#
# COMPACT_ATOMS: atom_id res chain seq x y z
N MET A 1 9.99 2.74 21.72
CA MET A 1 9.32 4.01 21.38
C MET A 1 8.34 3.71 20.27
N PRO A 2 7.07 4.12 20.35
CA PRO A 2 6.13 3.89 19.26
C PRO A 2 6.69 4.55 17.99
N ASN A 3 6.67 3.80 16.88
CA ASN A 3 7.12 4.33 15.60
C ASN A 3 6.20 5.50 15.21
N ALA A 4 6.73 6.67 14.90
CA ALA A 4 5.94 7.86 14.60
C ALA A 4 5.11 7.71 13.30
N GLY A 5 5.34 6.63 12.56
CA GLY A 5 4.73 6.35 11.28
C GLY A 5 5.41 7.09 10.14
N VAL A 6 5.11 6.68 8.90
CA VAL A 6 5.66 7.29 7.69
C VAL A 6 5.20 8.74 7.61
N THR A 7 6.16 9.66 7.68
CA THR A 7 5.93 11.10 7.54
C THR A 7 5.56 11.47 6.10
N GLY A 8 4.95 12.64 5.91
CA GLY A 8 4.57 13.13 4.59
C GLY A 8 3.09 12.96 4.25
N ARG A 9 2.63 13.81 3.34
CA ARG A 9 1.29 13.80 2.76
C ARG A 9 1.46 13.92 1.25
N GLY A 10 0.93 12.97 0.50
CA GLY A 10 1.00 12.94 -0.95
C GLY A 10 -0.35 12.54 -1.57
N PRO A 11 -0.61 12.90 -2.84
CA PRO A 11 -1.84 12.56 -3.54
C PRO A 11 -2.15 11.05 -3.51
N VAL A 12 -1.14 10.21 -3.78
CA VAL A 12 -1.28 8.75 -3.81
C VAL A 12 -1.65 8.19 -2.43
N ARG A 13 -1.03 8.72 -1.36
CA ARG A 13 -1.38 8.39 0.04
C ARG A 13 -2.84 8.71 0.34
N SER A 14 -3.31 9.90 -0.04
CA SER A 14 -4.69 10.34 0.18
C SER A 14 -5.69 9.48 -0.59
N LYS A 15 -5.40 9.17 -1.85
CA LYS A 15 -6.24 8.28 -2.68
C LYS A 15 -6.32 6.87 -2.11
N ALA A 16 -5.20 6.27 -1.71
CA ALA A 16 -5.18 4.94 -1.10
C ALA A 16 -5.97 4.91 0.23
N PHE A 17 -5.87 5.99 1.02
CA PHE A 17 -6.66 6.16 2.24
C PHE A 17 -8.16 6.14 1.96
N VAL A 18 -8.64 6.97 1.02
CA VAL A 18 -10.08 7.05 0.69
C VAL A 18 -10.61 5.71 0.17
N LEU A 19 -9.87 5.07 -0.75
CA LEU A 19 -10.25 3.79 -1.35
C LEU A 19 -10.36 2.66 -0.31
N TYR A 20 -9.41 2.60 0.63
CA TYR A 20 -9.46 1.61 1.69
C TYR A 20 -10.52 1.94 2.75
N GLN A 21 -10.62 3.20 3.18
CA GLN A 21 -11.56 3.58 4.25
C GLN A 21 -13.01 3.24 3.87
N GLY A 22 -13.35 3.31 2.58
CA GLY A 22 -14.63 2.79 2.09
C GLY A 22 -15.87 3.54 2.57
N THR A 23 -15.70 4.75 3.11
CA THR A 23 -16.81 5.60 3.61
C THR A 23 -17.43 6.45 2.50
N ARG A 24 -16.62 6.85 1.52
CA ARG A 24 -17.03 7.68 0.36
C ARG A 24 -17.03 6.89 -0.95
N THR A 25 -16.46 5.69 -0.95
CA THR A 25 -16.39 4.75 -2.08
C THR A 25 -16.64 3.34 -1.55
N PRO A 26 -17.04 2.35 -2.36
CA PRO A 26 -17.07 0.98 -1.88
C PRO A 26 -15.66 0.54 -1.44
N HIS A 27 -15.55 -0.11 -0.27
CA HIS A 27 -14.27 -0.53 0.30
C HIS A 27 -13.41 -1.33 -0.68
N ARG A 28 -12.13 -0.96 -0.79
CA ARG A 28 -11.10 -1.73 -1.48
C ARG A 28 -10.17 -2.39 -0.47
N SER A 29 -9.97 -3.70 -0.61
CA SER A 29 -8.97 -4.40 0.19
C SER A 29 -7.55 -3.84 -0.03
N CYS A 30 -6.64 -4.08 0.91
CA CYS A 30 -5.32 -3.42 0.96
C CYS A 30 -4.55 -3.42 -0.37
N GLY A 31 -4.42 -4.58 -1.03
CA GLY A 31 -3.74 -4.66 -2.33
C GLY A 31 -4.49 -3.92 -3.45
N ILE A 32 -5.82 -4.02 -3.48
CA ILE A 32 -6.66 -3.37 -4.50
C ILE A 32 -6.63 -1.85 -4.34
N ALA A 33 -6.72 -1.35 -3.10
CA ALA A 33 -6.65 0.08 -2.80
C ALA A 33 -5.33 0.68 -3.30
N LEU A 34 -4.21 -0.03 -3.11
CA LEU A 34 -2.91 0.35 -3.64
C LEU A 34 -2.87 0.29 -5.16
N ALA A 35 -3.25 -0.83 -5.78
CA ALA A 35 -3.25 -0.93 -7.25
C ALA A 35 -4.05 0.21 -7.91
N GLU A 36 -5.26 0.48 -7.44
CA GLU A 36 -6.11 1.56 -7.96
C GLU A 36 -5.53 2.96 -7.67
N ALA A 37 -4.87 3.17 -6.52
CA ALA A 37 -4.21 4.43 -6.21
C ALA A 37 -3.08 4.76 -7.20
N PHE A 38 -2.39 3.74 -7.69
CA PHE A 38 -1.30 3.84 -8.67
C PHE A 38 -1.75 3.64 -10.12
N GLY A 39 -3.06 3.54 -10.38
CA GLY A 39 -3.59 3.36 -11.74
C GLY A 39 -3.20 2.02 -12.37
N ARG A 40 -3.18 0.94 -11.57
CA ARG A 40 -2.85 -0.42 -11.99
C ARG A 40 -4.05 -1.36 -11.93
N PRO A 41 -4.13 -2.38 -12.80
CA PRO A 41 -5.18 -3.39 -12.73
C PRO A 41 -5.18 -4.14 -11.40
N SER A 42 -6.35 -4.30 -10.79
CA SER A 42 -6.48 -4.87 -9.44
C SER A 42 -6.54 -6.39 -9.39
N ALA A 43 -6.66 -7.08 -10.53
CA ALA A 43 -6.88 -8.53 -10.59
C ALA A 43 -5.78 -9.33 -9.87
N ALA A 44 -4.51 -9.01 -10.13
CA ALA A 44 -3.36 -9.68 -9.51
C ALA A 44 -3.27 -9.44 -7.98
N TYR A 45 -3.87 -8.36 -7.49
CA TYR A 45 -3.80 -7.93 -6.10
C TYR A 45 -4.89 -8.57 -5.21
N GLN A 46 -5.87 -9.25 -5.81
CA GLN A 46 -6.97 -9.86 -5.06
C GLN A 46 -6.51 -10.97 -4.11
N SER A 47 -5.43 -11.67 -4.45
CA SER A 47 -4.83 -12.72 -3.61
C SER A 47 -4.21 -12.17 -2.32
N LEU A 48 -3.89 -10.88 -2.26
CA LEU A 48 -3.21 -10.26 -1.11
C LEU A 48 -4.13 -9.97 0.07
N ARG A 49 -5.44 -10.15 -0.10
CA ARG A 49 -6.45 -9.95 0.95
C ARG A 49 -6.14 -10.81 2.15
N ARG A 50 -6.31 -10.30 3.37
CA ARG A 50 -6.11 -11.09 4.62
C ARG A 50 -4.79 -11.87 4.57
N GLY A 51 -3.66 -11.20 4.36
CA GLY A 51 -2.32 -11.83 4.38
C GLY A 51 -2.20 -13.06 3.48
N GLY A 52 -2.58 -12.95 2.20
CA GLY A 52 -2.54 -14.10 1.29
C GLY A 52 -3.73 -15.05 1.45
N ILE A 53 -4.92 -14.52 1.76
CA ILE A 53 -6.19 -15.20 2.04
C ILE A 53 -6.23 -15.92 3.40
N THR A 54 -5.10 -16.44 3.87
CA THR A 54 -5.00 -17.24 5.10
C THR A 54 -4.80 -16.40 6.37
N GLY A 55 -4.19 -15.23 6.23
CA GLY A 55 -3.77 -14.35 7.33
C GLY A 55 -2.34 -14.60 7.81
N GLU A 56 -1.74 -15.71 7.37
CA GLU A 56 -0.40 -16.16 7.77
C GLU A 56 0.70 -15.56 6.88
N GLY A 57 0.33 -15.03 5.71
CA GLY A 57 1.25 -14.32 4.86
C GLY A 57 1.59 -12.92 5.37
N GLN A 58 2.65 -12.36 4.78
CA GLN A 58 3.03 -10.97 4.95
C GLN A 58 1.84 -10.03 4.65
N CYS A 59 1.80 -8.88 5.33
CA CYS A 59 0.79 -7.85 5.13
C CYS A 59 0.62 -7.53 3.64
N GLY A 60 -0.62 -7.68 3.15
CA GLY A 60 -0.94 -7.52 1.74
C GLY A 60 -0.66 -6.11 1.19
N ALA A 61 -0.69 -5.08 2.04
CA ALA A 61 -0.27 -3.74 1.63
C ALA A 61 1.23 -3.71 1.30
N ILE A 62 2.06 -4.32 2.15
CA ILE A 62 3.51 -4.33 1.95
C ILE A 62 3.87 -5.10 0.68
N VAL A 63 3.26 -6.27 0.48
CA VAL A 63 3.46 -7.09 -0.73
C VAL A 63 2.98 -6.35 -1.98
N ALA A 64 1.83 -5.66 -1.91
CA ALA A 64 1.36 -4.83 -3.02
C ALA A 64 2.37 -3.74 -3.40
N GLY A 65 3.04 -3.11 -2.41
CA GLY A 65 4.12 -2.17 -2.69
C GLY A 65 5.30 -2.81 -3.45
N GLN A 66 5.67 -4.04 -3.12
CA GLN A 66 6.71 -4.78 -3.86
C GLN A 66 6.28 -5.05 -5.32
N LEU A 67 5.03 -5.46 -5.53
CA LEU A 67 4.48 -5.70 -6.87
C LEU A 67 4.47 -4.42 -7.70
N LEU A 68 4.04 -3.30 -7.11
CA LEU A 68 4.03 -2.00 -7.79
C LEU A 68 5.44 -1.56 -8.22
N LEU A 69 6.45 -1.73 -7.35
CA LEU A 69 7.84 -1.45 -7.73
C LEU A 69 8.29 -2.36 -8.88
N GLY A 70 7.96 -3.65 -8.84
CA GLY A 70 8.25 -4.59 -9.91
C GLY A 70 7.60 -4.20 -11.25
N GLU A 71 6.33 -3.82 -11.23
CA GLU A 71 5.59 -3.38 -12.42
C GLU A 71 6.15 -2.07 -13.02
N LEU A 72 6.70 -1.19 -12.19
CA LEU A 72 7.10 0.16 -12.59
C LEU A 72 8.58 0.31 -12.91
N LEU A 73 9.45 -0.52 -12.32
CA LEU A 73 10.90 -0.46 -12.47
C LEU A 73 11.51 -1.75 -13.04
N GLY A 74 10.70 -2.80 -13.24
CA GLY A 74 11.13 -4.07 -13.80
C GLY A 74 11.56 -3.97 -15.26
N ASP A 75 12.43 -4.90 -15.65
CA ASP A 75 12.80 -5.09 -17.06
C ASP A 75 11.60 -5.73 -17.80
N PRO A 76 11.14 -5.17 -18.93
CA PRO A 76 10.09 -5.79 -19.73
C PRO A 76 10.50 -7.12 -20.39
N ASP A 77 11.80 -7.42 -20.51
CA ASP A 77 12.28 -8.72 -20.99
C ASP A 77 12.17 -9.78 -19.87
N PRO A 78 11.30 -10.81 -20.01
CA PRO A 78 11.13 -11.84 -18.99
C PRO A 78 12.37 -12.74 -18.81
N THR A 79 13.33 -12.68 -19.72
CA THR A 79 14.63 -13.39 -19.63
C THR A 79 15.77 -12.44 -19.26
N GLY A 80 15.48 -11.15 -19.14
CA GLY A 80 16.41 -10.10 -18.75
C GLY A 80 16.92 -10.29 -17.31
N LYS A 81 18.02 -9.60 -17.01
CA LYS A 81 18.53 -9.55 -15.63
C LYS A 81 17.61 -8.66 -14.79
N VAL A 82 17.61 -8.88 -13.47
CA VAL A 82 16.94 -7.94 -12.55
C VAL A 82 17.53 -6.54 -12.73
N ALA A 83 16.68 -5.58 -13.10
CA ALA A 83 17.07 -4.19 -13.28
C ALA A 83 17.69 -3.63 -11.99
N HIS A 84 18.81 -2.89 -12.12
CA HIS A 84 19.50 -2.31 -10.97
C HIS A 84 18.58 -1.38 -10.16
N ALA A 85 17.81 -0.54 -10.86
CA ALA A 85 16.85 0.38 -10.26
C ALA A 85 15.79 -0.37 -9.42
N LEU A 86 15.22 -1.47 -9.93
CA LEU A 86 14.27 -2.28 -9.16
C LEU A 86 14.92 -2.88 -7.90
N ARG A 87 16.13 -3.41 -8.00
CA ARG A 87 16.82 -4.00 -6.85
C ARG A 87 17.07 -2.96 -5.76
N GLU A 88 17.60 -1.80 -6.15
CA GLU A 88 17.87 -0.69 -5.23
C GLU A 88 16.58 -0.18 -4.58
N ALA A 89 15.54 0.05 -5.39
CA ALA A 89 14.22 0.47 -4.92
C ALA A 89 13.63 -0.52 -3.91
N MET A 90 13.70 -1.83 -4.20
CA MET A 90 13.16 -2.87 -3.33
C MET A 90 13.89 -2.91 -1.97
N LEU A 91 15.22 -2.83 -1.98
CA LEU A 91 16.01 -2.82 -0.75
C LEU A 91 15.72 -1.58 0.08
N GLY A 92 15.68 -0.40 -0.55
CA GLY A 92 15.32 0.86 0.11
C GLY A 92 13.90 0.81 0.69
N TYR A 93 12.91 0.38 -0.10
CA TYR A 93 11.53 0.23 0.34
C TYR A 93 11.39 -0.69 1.55
N LEU A 94 11.99 -1.89 1.51
CA LEU A 94 11.93 -2.84 2.62
C LEU A 94 12.59 -2.30 3.90
N ALA A 95 13.75 -1.65 3.77
CA ALA A 95 14.43 -1.02 4.90
C ALA A 95 13.53 0.05 5.55
N ARG A 96 12.88 0.89 4.74
CA ARG A 96 11.93 1.92 5.21
C ARG A 96 10.66 1.31 5.81
N VAL A 97 10.13 0.23 5.24
CA VAL A 97 9.00 -0.50 5.85
C VAL A 97 9.37 -0.97 7.26
N HIS A 98 10.57 -1.52 7.45
CA HIS A 98 11.01 -1.97 8.77
C HIS A 98 11.26 -0.82 9.76
N ALA A 99 11.78 0.31 9.27
CA ALA A 99 12.17 1.44 10.11
C ALA A 99 11.02 2.41 10.42
N GLU A 100 10.12 2.67 9.45
CA GLU A 100 9.19 3.81 9.48
C GLU A 100 7.71 3.40 9.53
N LEU A 101 7.34 2.22 9.03
CA LEU A 101 5.94 1.81 9.02
C LEU A 101 5.44 1.63 10.45
N ASP A 102 4.36 2.34 10.78
CA ASP A 102 3.65 2.10 12.03
C ASP A 102 2.89 0.76 11.95
N ARG A 103 3.46 -0.25 12.62
CA ARG A 103 2.88 -1.58 12.80
C ARG A 103 2.41 -1.81 14.24
N GLY A 104 2.30 -0.76 15.05
CA GLY A 104 2.12 -0.87 16.49
C GLY A 104 3.24 -1.70 17.13
N ASP A 105 2.87 -2.49 18.15
CA ASP A 105 3.78 -3.39 18.86
C ASP A 105 3.91 -4.78 18.19
N ALA A 106 3.46 -4.92 16.94
CA ALA A 106 3.44 -6.21 16.26
C ALA A 106 4.85 -6.79 16.10
N PRO A 107 5.06 -8.08 16.46
CA PRO A 107 6.40 -8.69 16.44
C PRO A 107 6.95 -8.84 15.01
N SER A 108 6.07 -9.04 14.02
CA SER A 108 6.44 -9.23 12.62
C SER A 108 5.60 -8.34 11.69
N ILE A 109 5.78 -8.53 10.38
CA ILE A 109 4.96 -7.92 9.31
C ILE A 109 3.93 -8.90 8.73
N VAL A 110 3.70 -10.04 9.39
CA VAL A 110 2.62 -10.98 9.08
C VAL A 110 1.28 -10.32 9.38
N CYS A 111 0.28 -10.54 8.51
CA CYS A 111 -0.99 -9.85 8.62
C CYS A 111 -1.72 -10.14 9.95
N ASN A 112 -1.76 -11.40 10.39
CA ASN A 112 -2.37 -11.76 11.67
C ASN A 112 -1.62 -11.13 12.85
N ASP A 113 -0.29 -11.16 12.86
CA ASP A 113 0.51 -10.54 13.92
C ASP A 113 0.23 -9.03 14.03
N MET A 114 0.18 -8.33 12.90
CA MET A 114 -0.11 -6.89 12.85
C MET A 114 -1.52 -6.56 13.29
N THR A 115 -2.48 -7.47 13.10
CA THR A 115 -3.91 -7.17 13.31
C THR A 115 -4.50 -7.78 14.57
N ALA A 116 -3.85 -8.77 15.17
CA ALA A 116 -4.29 -9.43 16.40
C ALA A 116 -4.57 -8.45 17.56
N PRO A 117 -3.76 -7.40 17.82
CA PRO A 117 -4.05 -6.44 18.88
C PRO A 117 -5.34 -5.63 18.68
N HIS A 118 -5.87 -5.60 17.46
CA HIS A 118 -7.04 -4.79 17.10
C HIS A 118 -8.36 -5.59 17.11
N GLY A 119 -8.33 -6.84 17.56
CA GLY A 119 -9.50 -7.69 17.75
C GLY A 119 -10.10 -8.21 16.44
N GLU A 120 -11.43 -8.15 16.34
CA GLU A 120 -12.20 -8.74 15.25
C GLU A 120 -11.77 -8.27 13.86
N PHE A 121 -11.79 -9.19 12.88
CA PHE A 121 -11.35 -8.91 11.51
C PHE A 121 -12.16 -7.78 10.86
N THR A 122 -13.47 -7.73 11.13
CA THR A 122 -14.39 -6.71 10.63
C THR A 122 -14.58 -5.55 11.62
N GLY A 123 -13.81 -5.53 12.71
CA GLY A 123 -13.91 -4.52 13.76
C GLY A 123 -13.39 -3.15 13.33
N ALA A 124 -14.00 -2.09 13.87
CA ALA A 124 -13.65 -0.70 13.56
C ALA A 124 -12.18 -0.36 13.88
N ALA A 125 -11.63 -0.92 14.96
CA ALA A 125 -10.24 -0.70 15.36
C ALA A 125 -9.25 -1.22 14.31
N ARG A 126 -9.42 -2.47 13.85
CA ARG A 126 -8.59 -3.05 12.79
C ARG A 126 -8.76 -2.31 11.47
N HIS A 127 -9.98 -1.93 11.13
CA HIS A 127 -10.25 -1.17 9.92
C HIS A 127 -9.49 0.16 9.91
N ALA A 128 -9.55 0.93 11.00
CA ALA A 128 -8.80 2.18 11.16
C ALA A 128 -7.29 1.96 11.04
N PHE A 129 -6.75 0.94 11.74
CA PHE A 129 -5.34 0.58 11.66
C PHE A 129 -4.90 0.25 10.21
N CYS A 130 -5.60 -0.67 9.54
CA CYS A 130 -5.26 -1.06 8.18
C CYS A 130 -5.43 0.08 7.17
N THR A 131 -6.36 1.01 7.40
CA THR A 131 -6.51 2.24 6.59
C THR A 131 -5.23 3.07 6.65
N HIS A 132 -4.66 3.26 7.85
CA HIS A 132 -3.41 4.00 8.01
C HIS A 132 -2.20 3.25 7.46
N VAL A 133 -2.13 1.92 7.64
CA VAL A 133 -1.04 1.10 7.05
C VAL A 133 -1.05 1.21 5.52
N VAL A 134 -2.21 1.10 4.88
CA VAL A 134 -2.33 1.21 3.41
C VAL A 134 -1.89 2.59 2.92
N ALA A 135 -2.33 3.66 3.59
CA ALA A 135 -1.92 5.02 3.25
C ALA A 135 -0.39 5.23 3.42
N GLN A 136 0.19 4.72 4.51
CA GLN A 136 1.64 4.80 4.74
C GLN A 136 2.44 4.04 3.69
N VAL A 137 2.03 2.81 3.35
CA VAL A 137 2.69 2.04 2.29
C VAL A 137 2.59 2.76 0.94
N ALA A 138 1.44 3.36 0.61
CA ALA A 138 1.28 4.15 -0.60
C ALA A 138 2.29 5.31 -0.65
N GLN A 139 2.52 6.00 0.47
CA GLN A 139 3.53 7.05 0.58
C GLN A 139 4.95 6.52 0.35
N LEU A 140 5.30 5.40 1.00
CA LEU A 140 6.63 4.79 0.85
C LEU A 140 6.91 4.42 -0.61
N VAL A 141 5.95 3.80 -1.28
CA VAL A 141 6.10 3.38 -2.69
C VAL A 141 6.22 4.60 -3.61
N ASP A 142 5.38 5.62 -3.44
CA ASP A 142 5.44 6.87 -4.23
C ASP A 142 6.79 7.58 -4.07
N GLU A 143 7.27 7.75 -2.84
CA GLU A 143 8.58 8.37 -2.59
C GLU A 143 9.74 7.54 -3.15
N THR A 144 9.69 6.21 -3.02
CA THR A 144 10.69 5.33 -3.63
C THR A 144 10.69 5.48 -5.15
N LEU A 145 9.53 5.49 -5.80
CA LEU A 145 9.43 5.67 -7.26
C LEU A 145 9.97 7.02 -7.71
N ARG A 146 9.65 8.10 -6.98
CA ARG A 146 10.18 9.45 -7.27
C ARG A 146 11.70 9.51 -7.16
N ALA A 147 12.29 8.83 -6.18
CA ALA A 147 13.74 8.74 -6.04
C ALA A 147 14.41 8.05 -7.25
N HIS A 148 13.66 7.20 -7.97
CA HIS A 148 14.07 6.56 -9.22
C HIS A 148 13.53 7.25 -10.48
N GLY A 149 13.06 8.50 -10.37
CA GLY A 149 12.62 9.32 -11.51
C GLY A 149 11.24 8.95 -12.06
N VAL A 150 10.46 8.12 -11.36
CA VAL A 150 9.10 7.75 -11.74
C VAL A 150 8.11 8.59 -10.93
N ALA A 151 7.37 9.46 -11.62
CA ALA A 151 6.28 10.23 -11.02
C ALA A 151 4.94 9.52 -11.25
N ILE A 152 4.12 9.43 -10.19
CA ILE A 152 2.77 8.87 -10.26
C ILE A 152 1.76 10.00 -10.25
N ASP A 153 0.91 10.04 -11.28
CA ASP A 153 -0.27 10.89 -11.28
C ASP A 153 -1.43 10.16 -10.58
N ALA A 154 -1.79 10.65 -9.40
CA ALA A 154 -2.92 10.12 -8.65
C ALA A 154 -4.22 10.62 -9.29
N THR A 155 -4.73 9.89 -10.29
CA THR A 155 -5.95 10.31 -10.99
C THR A 155 -7.17 10.41 -10.06
N ALA A 156 -8.07 11.35 -10.37
CA ALA A 156 -9.30 11.54 -9.63
C ALA A 156 -10.20 10.29 -9.65
N ILE A 157 -11.05 10.15 -8.64
CA ILE A 157 -12.04 9.06 -8.51
C ILE A 157 -13.45 9.61 -8.30
N VAL A 158 -14.44 8.87 -8.79
CA VAL A 158 -15.85 9.17 -8.54
C VAL A 158 -16.25 8.56 -7.20
N LEU A 159 -16.91 9.35 -6.38
CA LEU A 159 -17.42 8.98 -5.07
C LEU A 159 -18.84 8.43 -5.17
N ALA A 160 -19.31 7.79 -4.10
CA ALA A 160 -20.63 7.16 -4.04
C ALA A 160 -21.78 8.16 -4.21
N ASP A 161 -21.57 9.44 -3.89
CA ASP A 161 -22.53 10.53 -4.09
C ASP A 161 -22.46 11.15 -5.50
N GLY A 162 -21.62 10.61 -6.39
CA GLY A 162 -21.40 11.12 -7.75
C GLY A 162 -20.42 12.28 -7.84
N SER A 163 -19.94 12.82 -6.71
CA SER A 163 -18.90 13.86 -6.71
C SER A 163 -17.52 13.27 -7.04
N THR A 164 -16.56 14.14 -7.35
CA THR A 164 -15.19 13.73 -7.70
C THR A 164 -14.24 14.05 -6.55
N PHE A 165 -13.43 13.07 -6.17
CA PHE A 165 -12.26 13.29 -5.32
C PHE A 165 -11.01 13.36 -6.20
N ASP A 166 -10.45 14.56 -6.30
CA ASP A 166 -9.14 14.79 -6.91
C ASP A 166 -8.07 14.86 -5.82
N PRO A 167 -7.16 13.88 -5.73
CA PRO A 167 -6.11 13.88 -4.71
C PRO A 167 -4.97 14.87 -5.00
N ASN A 168 -4.92 15.48 -6.19
CA ASN A 168 -3.94 16.49 -6.58
C ASN A 168 -4.43 17.94 -6.33
N ALA A 169 -5.71 18.12 -5.99
CA ALA A 169 -6.35 19.42 -5.78
C ALA A 169 -6.04 20.07 -4.43
#